data_AF-A0A166IBS4-F1
#
_entry.id   AF-A0A166IBS4-F1
#
_cell.length_a   1.000
_cell.length_b   1.000
_cell.length_c   1.000
_cell.angle_alpha   90.00
_cell.angle_beta   90.00
_cell.angle_gamma   90.00
#
_symmetry.space_group_name_H-M   'P 1'
#
loop_
_entity.id
_entity.type
_entity.pdbx_description
1 polymer ?
#
loop_
_entity_poly.entity_id
_entity_poly.type
_entity_poly.pdbx_seq_one_letter_code
_entity_poly.pdbx_strand_id
1 'polypeptide(L)'
;MSVEKAQMKLQSQLNEAVEHRAKDATTISDLKVELGRALQSIATMNTVAARRDSALNTMKLDVADALRRAENAERKANVLDRHVKRWLDEELRKKREAEEIERLKREAEEARRRAREEAEAEEARKKAQAEAEERRRQAEAKAAKDAEEARLKEEARKAEEERQRREAGAERERTRAKEERREKERKEKLQQELLARWKLYEAPHSRGELRFDNIVWPVLVQPHDLTGLTRGAIDYFILSDLHSEGKSCRSRLNDALLRWHSDKYGLIESRVLPAERPLVKQAFHEITIHLNNLKSTLP
;
A
#
# COMPACT_ATOMS: atom_id res chain seq x y z
N MET A 1 -140.39 48.72 127.46
CA MET A 1 -139.97 48.47 126.05
C MET A 1 -138.51 48.87 125.77
N SER A 2 -137.52 48.53 126.61
CA SER A 2 -136.09 48.86 126.37
C SER A 2 -135.12 47.65 126.44
N VAL A 3 -135.54 46.54 127.05
CA VAL A 3 -134.68 45.35 127.25
C VAL A 3 -134.68 44.39 126.05
N GLU A 4 -135.82 44.22 125.37
CA GLU A 4 -135.93 43.31 124.21
C GLU A 4 -135.10 43.76 122.99
N LYS A 5 -134.95 45.07 122.76
CA LYS A 5 -134.11 45.59 121.67
C LYS A 5 -132.62 45.33 121.88
N ALA A 6 -132.14 45.33 123.13
CA ALA A 6 -130.74 45.01 123.43
C ALA A 6 -130.45 43.51 123.27
N GLN A 7 -131.40 42.66 123.66
CA GLN A 7 -131.28 41.21 123.51
C GLN A 7 -131.28 40.78 122.04
N MET A 8 -132.12 41.37 121.19
CA MET A 8 -132.08 41.13 119.74
C MET A 8 -130.75 41.58 119.10
N LYS A 9 -130.16 42.70 119.55
CA LYS A 9 -128.88 43.18 119.00
C LYS A 9 -127.71 42.25 119.37
N LEU A 10 -127.70 41.73 120.60
CA LEU A 10 -126.67 40.78 121.05
C LEU A 10 -126.81 39.42 120.34
N GLN A 11 -128.04 38.96 120.11
CA GLN A 11 -128.31 37.75 119.33
C GLN A 11 -127.85 37.91 117.87
N SER A 12 -128.05 39.09 117.26
CA SER A 12 -127.57 39.40 115.92
C SER A 12 -126.04 39.39 115.83
N GLN A 13 -125.36 40.02 116.78
CA GLN A 13 -123.88 40.04 116.82
C GLN A 13 -123.29 38.65 117.08
N LEU A 14 -123.95 37.82 117.89
CA LEU A 14 -123.53 36.44 118.11
C LEU A 14 -123.70 35.60 116.84
N ASN A 15 -124.80 35.78 116.10
CA ASN A 15 -125.02 35.11 114.83
C ASN A 15 -123.98 35.55 113.77
N GLU A 16 -123.67 36.85 113.67
CA GLU A 16 -122.60 37.35 112.80
C GLU A 16 -121.22 36.78 113.17
N ALA A 17 -120.88 36.68 114.46
CA ALA A 17 -119.62 36.11 114.91
C ALA A 17 -119.52 34.60 114.66
N VAL A 18 -120.64 33.86 114.80
CA VAL A 18 -120.72 32.44 114.46
C VAL A 18 -120.59 32.25 112.94
N GLU A 19 -121.22 33.11 112.14
CA GLU A 19 -121.12 33.07 110.69
C GLU A 19 -119.70 33.42 110.21
N HIS A 20 -119.04 34.39 110.83
CA HIS A 20 -117.63 34.68 110.58
C HIS A 20 -116.72 33.51 110.95
N ARG A 21 -116.91 32.87 112.11
CA ARG A 21 -116.15 31.67 112.47
C ARG A 21 -116.41 30.50 111.53
N ALA A 22 -117.63 30.34 111.03
CA ALA A 22 -117.95 29.32 110.04
C ALA A 22 -117.24 29.61 108.71
N LYS A 23 -117.21 30.88 108.26
CA LYS A 23 -116.47 31.33 107.08
C LYS A 23 -114.95 31.16 107.25
N ASP A 24 -114.41 31.46 108.42
CA ASP A 24 -112.99 31.25 108.72
C ASP A 24 -112.67 29.75 108.77
N ALA A 25 -113.54 28.92 109.34
CA ALA A 25 -113.38 27.47 109.36
C ALA A 25 -113.42 26.86 107.95
N THR A 26 -114.30 27.33 107.06
CA THR A 26 -114.29 26.91 105.65
C THR A 26 -113.03 27.38 104.94
N THR A 27 -112.58 28.62 105.19
CA THR A 27 -111.35 29.16 104.58
C THR A 27 -110.11 28.40 105.04
N ILE A 28 -110.02 28.05 106.32
CA ILE A 28 -108.94 27.22 106.88
C ILE A 28 -108.99 25.80 106.30
N SER A 29 -110.18 25.24 106.09
CA SER A 29 -110.36 23.94 105.45
C SER A 29 -109.88 23.97 103.99
N ASP A 30 -110.25 24.99 103.23
CA ASP A 30 -109.84 25.17 101.84
C ASP A 30 -108.33 25.38 101.72
N LEU A 31 -107.74 26.21 102.58
CA LEU A 31 -106.28 26.39 102.65
C LEU A 31 -105.54 25.10 103.02
N LYS A 32 -106.11 24.23 103.87
CA LYS A 32 -105.52 22.91 104.15
C LYS A 32 -105.56 21.99 102.94
N VAL A 33 -106.65 22.03 102.16
CA VAL A 33 -106.77 21.27 100.91
C VAL A 33 -105.77 21.79 99.88
N GLU A 34 -105.64 23.10 99.72
CA GLU A 34 -104.65 23.71 98.81
C GLU A 34 -103.21 23.41 99.24
N LEU A 35 -102.91 23.51 100.54
CA LEU A 35 -101.60 23.14 101.07
C LEU A 35 -101.29 21.66 100.82
N GLY A 36 -102.28 20.77 101.00
CA GLY A 36 -102.16 19.35 100.66
C GLY A 36 -101.85 19.13 99.18
N ARG A 37 -102.54 19.83 98.27
CA ARG A 37 -102.28 19.78 96.82
C ARG A 37 -100.90 20.33 96.46
N ALA A 38 -100.48 21.43 97.09
CA ALA A 38 -99.16 22.03 96.87
C ALA A 38 -98.03 21.09 97.34
N LEU A 39 -98.16 20.48 98.51
CA LEU A 39 -97.21 19.49 99.02
C LEU A 39 -97.15 18.24 98.12
N GLN A 40 -98.30 17.77 97.62
CA GLN A 40 -98.35 16.68 96.66
C GLN A 40 -97.68 17.06 95.32
N SER A 41 -97.90 18.30 94.84
CA SER A 41 -97.23 18.83 93.65
C SER A 41 -95.71 18.90 93.85
N ILE A 42 -95.23 19.41 94.98
CA ILE A 42 -93.79 19.46 95.31
C ILE A 42 -93.20 18.04 95.36
N ALA A 43 -93.90 17.08 95.96
CA ALA A 43 -93.47 15.68 95.97
C ALA A 43 -93.37 15.12 94.55
N THR A 44 -94.35 15.37 93.68
CA THR A 44 -94.28 14.93 92.27
C THR A 44 -93.12 15.60 91.53
N MET A 45 -92.90 16.91 91.69
CA MET A 45 -91.78 17.62 91.08
C MET A 45 -90.43 17.08 91.56
N ASN A 46 -90.28 16.75 92.84
CA ASN A 46 -89.07 16.13 93.37
C ASN A 46 -88.82 14.73 92.78
N THR A 47 -89.86 13.92 92.59
CA THR A 47 -89.70 12.61 91.93
C THR A 47 -89.33 12.75 90.45
N VAL A 48 -89.88 13.74 89.75
CA VAL A 48 -89.51 14.06 88.36
C VAL A 48 -88.08 14.57 88.29
N ALA A 49 -87.65 15.43 89.21
CA ALA A 49 -86.28 15.93 89.30
C ALA A 49 -85.30 14.77 89.55
N ALA A 50 -85.59 13.87 90.49
CA ALA A 50 -84.75 12.71 90.76
C ALA A 50 -84.64 11.75 89.56
N ARG A 51 -85.74 11.54 88.81
CA ARG A 51 -85.72 10.76 87.55
C ARG A 51 -84.87 11.45 86.48
N ARG A 52 -84.98 12.77 86.35
CA ARG A 52 -84.16 13.57 85.43
C ARG A 52 -82.68 13.47 85.78
N ASP A 53 -82.33 13.59 87.06
CA ASP A 53 -80.93 13.48 87.51
C ASP A 53 -80.37 12.07 87.28
N SER A 54 -81.18 11.03 87.52
CA SER A 54 -80.82 9.65 87.19
C SER A 54 -80.61 9.45 85.67
N ALA A 55 -81.49 10.02 84.84
CA ALA A 55 -81.35 10.00 83.38
C ALA A 55 -80.10 10.78 82.91
N LEU A 56 -79.81 11.94 83.51
CA LEU A 56 -78.61 12.71 83.20
C LEU A 56 -77.34 11.97 83.62
N ASN A 57 -77.36 11.26 84.75
CA ASN A 57 -76.22 10.47 85.20
C ASN A 57 -75.97 9.25 84.32
N THR A 58 -77.01 8.56 83.85
CA THR A 58 -76.87 7.46 82.88
C THR A 58 -76.35 7.96 81.54
N MET A 59 -76.88 9.07 81.02
CA MET A 59 -76.35 9.70 79.79
C MET A 59 -74.88 10.11 79.93
N LYS A 60 -74.46 10.64 81.09
CA LYS A 60 -73.05 10.98 81.35
C LYS A 60 -72.14 9.74 81.32
N LEU A 61 -72.60 8.62 81.89
CA LEU A 61 -71.86 7.35 81.84
C LEU A 61 -71.78 6.82 80.40
N ASP A 62 -72.88 6.85 79.65
CA ASP A 62 -72.90 6.41 78.25
C ASP A 62 -71.98 7.25 77.37
N VAL A 63 -71.95 8.58 77.58
CA VAL A 63 -71.03 9.49 76.89
C VAL A 63 -69.58 9.19 77.28
N ALA A 64 -69.28 8.97 78.57
CA ALA A 64 -67.93 8.63 79.02
C ALA A 64 -67.45 7.30 78.42
N ASP A 65 -68.32 6.29 78.35
CA ASP A 65 -67.99 5.00 77.75
C ASP A 65 -67.91 5.06 76.21
N ALA A 66 -68.68 5.93 75.56
CA ALA A 66 -68.51 6.22 74.13
C ALA A 66 -67.16 6.89 73.85
N LEU A 67 -66.74 7.85 74.67
CA LEU A 67 -65.42 8.51 74.56
C LEU A 67 -64.28 7.51 74.76
N ARG A 68 -64.34 6.65 75.78
CA ARG A 68 -63.35 5.58 75.98
C ARG A 68 -63.28 4.62 74.80
N ARG A 69 -64.42 4.27 74.20
CA ARG A 69 -64.46 3.43 72.99
C ARG A 69 -63.82 4.14 71.80
N ALA A 70 -64.08 5.44 71.62
CA ALA A 70 -63.46 6.24 70.57
C ALA A 70 -61.94 6.36 70.75
N GLU A 71 -61.46 6.69 71.96
CA GLU A 71 -60.02 6.74 72.26
C GLU A 71 -59.32 5.39 72.04
N ASN A 72 -59.96 4.29 72.44
CA ASN A 72 -59.42 2.95 72.18
C ASN A 72 -59.40 2.61 70.69
N ALA A 73 -60.40 3.04 69.92
CA ALA A 73 -60.42 2.87 68.47
C ALA A 73 -59.31 3.70 67.80
N GLU A 74 -59.10 4.94 68.23
CA GLU A 74 -58.04 5.81 67.74
C GLU A 74 -56.65 5.23 68.05
N ARG A 75 -56.43 4.72 69.27
CA ARG A 75 -55.18 4.04 69.63
C ARG A 75 -54.93 2.82 68.75
N LYS A 76 -55.96 2.00 68.47
CA LYS A 76 -55.85 0.85 67.56
C LYS A 76 -55.55 1.29 66.12
N ALA A 77 -56.21 2.34 65.63
CA ALA A 77 -55.96 2.91 64.31
C ALA A 77 -54.50 3.42 64.19
N ASN A 78 -53.99 4.12 65.20
CA ASN A 78 -52.60 4.59 65.24
C ASN A 78 -51.57 3.45 65.30
N VAL A 79 -51.89 2.33 65.94
CA VAL A 79 -51.03 1.13 65.91
C VAL A 79 -51.01 0.51 64.52
N LEU A 80 -52.16 0.40 63.87
CA LEU A 80 -52.27 -0.11 62.50
C LEU A 80 -51.56 0.80 61.50
N ASP A 81 -51.74 2.12 61.59
CA ASP A 81 -51.04 3.10 60.74
C ASP A 81 -49.52 2.95 60.85
N ARG A 82 -48.98 2.83 62.07
CA ARG A 82 -47.54 2.58 62.28
C ARG A 82 -47.07 1.22 61.76
N HIS A 83 -47.95 0.22 61.76
CA HIS A 83 -47.60 -1.08 61.19
C HIS A 83 -47.59 -1.02 59.66
N VAL A 84 -48.61 -0.40 59.06
CA VAL A 84 -48.72 -0.19 57.60
C VAL A 84 -47.56 0.65 57.09
N LYS A 85 -47.21 1.76 57.76
CA LYS A 85 -46.04 2.58 57.40
C LYS A 85 -44.74 1.78 57.42
N ARG A 86 -44.47 1.05 58.50
CA ARG A 86 -43.27 0.19 58.60
C ARG A 86 -43.24 -0.89 57.52
N TRP A 87 -44.39 -1.49 57.22
CA TRP A 87 -44.49 -2.50 56.17
C TRP A 87 -44.22 -1.89 54.78
N LEU A 88 -44.79 -0.72 54.48
CA LEU A 88 -44.55 0.01 53.23
C LEU A 88 -43.09 0.44 53.09
N ASP A 89 -42.48 0.95 54.15
CA ASP A 89 -41.06 1.35 54.16
C ASP A 89 -40.14 0.15 53.90
N GLU A 90 -40.44 -0.99 54.52
CA GLU A 90 -39.68 -2.23 54.32
C GLU A 90 -39.84 -2.77 52.89
N GLU A 91 -41.04 -2.69 52.32
CA GLU A 91 -41.29 -3.12 50.95
C GLU A 91 -40.61 -2.20 49.92
N LEU A 92 -40.62 -0.88 50.17
CA LEU A 92 -39.88 0.08 49.36
C LEU A 92 -38.37 -0.11 49.47
N ARG A 93 -37.85 -0.45 50.65
CA ARG A 93 -36.44 -0.77 50.86
C ARG A 93 -36.03 -2.00 50.06
N LYS A 94 -36.79 -3.10 50.16
CA LYS A 94 -36.57 -4.32 49.37
C LYS A 94 -36.62 -4.06 47.88
N LYS A 95 -37.57 -3.23 47.42
CA LYS A 95 -37.67 -2.85 46.01
C LYS A 95 -36.43 -2.09 45.53
N ARG A 96 -35.94 -1.12 46.30
CA ARG A 96 -34.70 -0.38 45.97
C ARG A 96 -33.48 -1.29 45.96
N GLU A 97 -33.34 -2.17 46.95
CA GLU A 97 -32.25 -3.15 47.02
C GLU A 97 -32.29 -4.10 45.81
N ALA A 98 -33.47 -4.58 45.41
CA ALA A 98 -33.64 -5.42 44.23
C ALA A 98 -33.30 -4.67 42.92
N GLU A 99 -33.74 -3.43 42.78
CA GLU A 99 -33.41 -2.58 41.63
C GLU A 99 -31.90 -2.28 41.54
N GLU A 100 -31.24 -2.06 42.68
CA GLU A 100 -29.80 -1.85 42.74
C GLU A 100 -29.01 -3.11 42.40
N ILE A 101 -29.43 -4.27 42.90
CA ILE A 101 -28.83 -5.56 42.53
C ILE A 101 -28.97 -5.80 41.02
N GLU A 102 -30.13 -5.54 40.44
CA GLU A 102 -30.34 -5.68 38.99
C GLU A 102 -29.51 -4.69 38.18
N ARG A 103 -29.36 -3.44 38.65
CA ARG A 103 -28.46 -2.46 38.03
C ARG A 103 -27.01 -2.95 38.03
N LEU A 104 -26.51 -3.42 39.18
CA LEU A 104 -25.16 -3.94 39.31
C LEU A 104 -24.92 -5.19 38.45
N LYS A 105 -25.91 -6.08 38.32
CA LYS A 105 -25.82 -7.23 37.41
C LYS A 105 -25.70 -6.80 35.96
N ARG A 106 -26.51 -5.84 35.51
CA ARG A 106 -26.44 -5.30 34.14
C ARG A 106 -25.09 -4.64 33.86
N GLU A 107 -24.60 -3.82 34.79
CA GLU A 107 -23.29 -3.18 34.67
C GLU A 107 -22.16 -4.22 34.61
N ALA A 108 -22.22 -5.27 35.44
CA ALA A 108 -21.24 -6.36 35.42
C ALA A 108 -21.30 -7.19 34.14
N GLU A 109 -22.49 -7.44 33.60
CA GLU A 109 -22.69 -8.14 32.32
C GLU A 109 -22.17 -7.31 31.14
N GLU A 110 -22.47 -6.01 31.10
CA GLU A 110 -21.94 -5.10 30.09
C GLU A 110 -20.42 -4.99 30.17
N ALA A 111 -19.84 -4.90 31.36
CA ALA A 111 -18.40 -4.88 31.55
C ALA A 111 -17.74 -6.18 31.05
N ARG A 112 -18.35 -7.33 31.31
CA ARG A 112 -17.89 -8.63 30.77
C ARG A 112 -17.99 -8.69 29.26
N ARG A 113 -19.05 -8.14 28.67
CA ARG A 113 -19.21 -8.07 27.21
C ARG A 113 -18.12 -7.22 26.58
N ARG A 114 -17.88 -6.01 27.10
CA ARG A 114 -16.82 -5.11 26.63
C ARG A 114 -15.44 -5.74 26.74
N ALA A 115 -15.15 -6.41 27.86
CA ALA A 115 -13.87 -7.10 28.04
C ALA A 115 -13.66 -8.25 27.02
N ARG A 116 -14.71 -8.97 26.65
CA ARG A 116 -14.65 -10.00 25.60
C ARG A 116 -14.43 -9.39 24.22
N GLU A 117 -15.19 -8.36 23.88
CA GLU A 117 -15.04 -7.64 22.60
C GLU A 117 -13.63 -7.05 22.45
N GLU A 118 -13.07 -6.48 23.52
CA GLU A 118 -11.71 -5.95 23.52
C GLU A 118 -10.65 -7.05 23.37
N ALA A 119 -10.81 -8.17 24.06
CA ALA A 119 -9.91 -9.32 23.93
C ALA A 119 -9.94 -9.92 22.51
N GLU A 120 -11.14 -10.08 21.93
CA GLU A 120 -11.30 -10.54 20.54
C GLU A 120 -10.69 -9.55 19.53
N ALA A 121 -10.87 -8.24 19.76
CA ALA A 121 -10.27 -7.21 18.92
C ALA A 121 -8.73 -7.20 19.01
N GLU A 122 -8.16 -7.42 20.20
CA GLU A 122 -6.72 -7.52 20.39
C GLU A 122 -6.14 -8.78 19.71
N GLU A 123 -6.82 -9.92 19.86
CA GLU A 123 -6.43 -11.16 19.18
C GLU A 123 -6.49 -11.02 17.65
N ALA A 124 -7.56 -10.42 17.13
CA ALA A 124 -7.71 -10.14 15.71
C ALA A 124 -6.58 -9.22 15.18
N ARG A 125 -6.20 -8.19 15.95
CA ARG A 125 -5.07 -7.31 15.61
C ARG A 125 -3.74 -8.07 15.60
N LYS A 126 -3.47 -8.92 16.60
CA LYS A 126 -2.26 -9.75 16.65
C LYS A 126 -2.19 -10.71 15.46
N LYS A 127 -3.30 -11.36 15.12
CA LYS A 127 -3.39 -12.27 13.97
C LYS A 127 -3.16 -11.54 12.65
N ALA A 128 -3.78 -10.38 12.46
CA ALA A 128 -3.59 -9.56 11.27
C ALA A 128 -2.13 -9.06 11.13
N GLN A 129 -1.49 -8.68 12.24
CA GLN A 129 -0.07 -8.31 12.24
C GLN A 129 0.84 -9.49 11.88
N ALA A 130 0.60 -10.68 12.44
CA ALA A 130 1.36 -11.87 12.11
C ALA A 130 1.22 -12.27 10.64
N GLU A 131 0.01 -12.23 10.08
CA GLU A 131 -0.25 -12.52 8.66
C GLU A 131 0.40 -11.48 7.74
N ALA A 132 0.36 -10.20 8.11
CA ALA A 132 1.03 -9.13 7.36
C ALA A 132 2.56 -9.29 7.39
N GLU A 133 3.14 -9.67 8.52
CA GLU A 133 4.58 -9.94 8.62
C GLU A 133 4.99 -11.17 7.82
N GLU A 134 4.20 -12.25 7.85
CA GLU A 134 4.46 -13.44 7.04
C GLU A 134 4.41 -13.13 5.55
N ARG A 135 3.40 -12.36 5.10
CA ARG A 135 3.32 -11.89 3.70
C ARG A 135 4.52 -11.04 3.32
N ARG A 136 5.00 -10.17 4.21
CA ARG A 136 6.21 -9.37 3.97
C ARG A 136 7.44 -10.25 3.80
N ARG A 137 7.65 -11.24 4.69
CA ARG A 137 8.76 -12.19 4.59
C ARG A 137 8.70 -13.02 3.31
N GLN A 138 7.52 -13.48 2.90
CA GLN A 138 7.34 -14.20 1.65
C GLN A 138 7.64 -13.33 0.42
N ALA A 139 7.19 -12.07 0.43
CA ALA A 139 7.47 -11.12 -0.64
C ALA A 139 8.97 -10.79 -0.75
N GLU A 140 9.64 -10.55 0.38
CA GLU A 140 11.09 -10.32 0.44
C GLU A 140 11.88 -11.55 -0.04
N ALA A 141 11.51 -12.76 0.39
CA ALA A 141 12.15 -13.99 -0.05
C ALA A 141 11.98 -14.23 -1.55
N LYS A 142 10.79 -13.93 -2.10
CA LYS A 142 10.54 -14.01 -3.54
C LYS A 142 11.36 -12.97 -4.32
N ALA A 143 11.35 -11.72 -3.87
CA ALA A 143 12.14 -10.66 -4.49
C ALA A 143 13.66 -10.95 -4.46
N ALA A 144 14.16 -11.57 -3.39
CA ALA A 144 15.56 -11.99 -3.31
C ALA A 144 15.90 -13.09 -4.34
N LYS A 145 15.02 -14.09 -4.51
CA LYS A 145 15.19 -15.14 -5.53
C LYS A 145 15.14 -14.57 -6.95
N ASP A 146 14.16 -13.72 -7.22
CA ASP A 146 14.00 -13.09 -8.54
C ASP A 146 15.23 -12.20 -8.87
N ALA A 147 15.79 -11.50 -7.87
CA ALA A 147 17.01 -10.72 -8.04
C ALA A 147 18.26 -11.59 -8.29
N GLU A 148 18.40 -12.73 -7.61
CA GLU A 148 19.48 -13.69 -7.84
C GLU A 148 19.40 -14.29 -9.25
N GLU A 149 18.21 -14.71 -9.68
CA GLU A 149 17.98 -15.25 -11.02
C GLU A 149 18.28 -14.20 -12.10
N ALA A 150 17.89 -12.94 -11.88
CA ALA A 150 18.20 -11.84 -12.80
C ALA A 150 19.72 -11.61 -12.92
N ARG A 151 20.46 -11.67 -11.81
CA ARG A 151 21.92 -11.55 -11.81
C ARG A 151 22.59 -12.68 -12.60
N LEU A 152 22.15 -13.93 -12.39
CA LEU A 152 22.67 -15.09 -13.11
C LEU A 152 22.39 -14.99 -14.62
N LYS A 153 21.19 -14.55 -15.00
CA LYS A 153 20.82 -14.32 -16.41
C LYS A 153 21.67 -13.21 -17.06
N GLU A 154 21.93 -12.12 -16.34
CA GLU A 154 22.77 -11.04 -16.85
C GLU A 154 24.22 -11.48 -17.03
N GLU A 155 24.77 -12.22 -16.07
CA GLU A 155 26.13 -12.78 -16.14
C GLU A 155 26.27 -13.77 -17.30
N ALA A 156 25.29 -14.68 -17.47
CA ALA A 156 25.26 -15.59 -18.61
C ALA A 156 25.20 -14.85 -19.95
N ARG A 157 24.42 -13.77 -20.05
CA ARG A 157 24.35 -12.94 -21.26
C ARG A 157 25.69 -12.27 -21.56
N LYS A 158 26.36 -11.71 -20.54
CA LYS A 158 27.69 -11.09 -20.70
C LYS A 158 28.75 -12.10 -21.13
N ALA A 159 28.72 -13.31 -20.55
CA ALA A 159 29.65 -14.39 -20.92
C ALA A 159 29.45 -14.85 -22.37
N GLU A 160 28.20 -14.96 -22.83
CA GLU A 160 27.87 -15.28 -24.23
C GLU A 160 28.35 -14.19 -25.19
N GLU A 161 28.08 -12.91 -24.87
CA GLU A 161 28.53 -11.78 -25.68
C GLU A 161 30.07 -11.71 -25.77
N GLU A 162 30.77 -11.97 -24.67
CA GLU A 162 32.23 -12.03 -24.68
C GLU A 162 32.74 -13.20 -25.53
N ARG A 163 32.11 -14.37 -25.45
CA ARG A 163 32.47 -15.53 -26.28
C ARG A 163 32.31 -15.19 -27.76
N GLN A 164 31.17 -14.61 -28.15
CA GLN A 164 30.92 -14.18 -29.54
C GLN A 164 31.93 -13.14 -30.01
N ARG A 165 32.29 -12.17 -29.15
CA ARG A 165 33.29 -11.16 -29.50
C ARG A 165 34.68 -11.77 -29.70
N ARG A 166 35.06 -12.76 -28.88
CA ARG A 166 36.33 -13.49 -29.02
C ARG A 166 36.35 -14.33 -30.29
N GLU A 167 35.26 -15.03 -30.60
CA GLU A 167 35.12 -15.84 -31.82
C GLU A 167 35.19 -14.96 -33.08
N ALA A 168 34.44 -13.85 -33.13
CA ALA A 168 34.47 -12.90 -34.23
C ALA A 168 35.85 -12.23 -34.40
N GLY A 169 36.54 -11.94 -33.28
CA GLY A 169 37.92 -11.44 -33.29
C GLY A 169 38.89 -12.45 -33.90
N ALA A 170 38.85 -13.70 -33.43
CA ALA A 170 39.69 -14.78 -33.93
C ALA A 170 39.42 -15.10 -35.41
N GLU A 171 38.18 -15.02 -35.86
CA GLU A 171 37.84 -15.21 -37.28
C GLU A 171 38.43 -14.11 -38.16
N ARG A 172 38.29 -12.84 -37.76
CA ARG A 172 38.89 -11.69 -38.48
C ARG A 172 40.40 -11.76 -38.55
N GLU A 173 41.04 -12.24 -37.48
CA GLU A 173 42.49 -12.45 -37.47
C GLU A 173 42.90 -13.58 -38.42
N ARG A 174 42.16 -14.70 -38.43
CA ARG A 174 42.38 -15.80 -39.37
C ARG A 174 42.21 -15.37 -40.82
N THR A 175 41.23 -14.52 -41.13
CA THR A 175 41.05 -14.03 -42.51
C THR A 175 42.20 -13.13 -42.93
N ARG A 176 42.62 -12.19 -42.06
CA ARG A 176 43.77 -11.31 -42.34
C ARG A 176 45.06 -12.09 -42.54
N ALA A 177 45.36 -13.03 -41.65
CA ALA A 177 46.56 -13.86 -41.76
C ALA A 177 46.58 -14.71 -43.05
N LYS A 178 45.40 -15.20 -43.50
CA LYS A 178 45.28 -15.91 -44.78
C LYS A 178 45.52 -14.99 -45.98
N GLU A 179 45.02 -13.76 -45.94
CA GLU A 179 45.23 -12.78 -47.02
C GLU A 179 46.68 -12.34 -47.11
N GLU A 180 47.31 -12.02 -45.96
CA GLU A 180 48.73 -11.66 -45.89
C GLU A 180 49.62 -12.80 -46.42
N ARG A 181 49.32 -14.04 -46.05
CA ARG A 181 50.04 -15.21 -46.57
C ARG A 181 49.89 -15.33 -48.09
N ARG A 182 48.67 -15.16 -48.63
CA ARG A 182 48.42 -15.21 -50.07
C ARG A 182 49.15 -14.09 -50.81
N GLU A 183 49.21 -12.89 -50.23
CA GLU A 183 49.92 -11.76 -50.82
C GLU A 183 51.44 -12.00 -50.82
N LYS A 184 51.98 -12.52 -49.72
CA LYS A 184 53.39 -12.90 -49.61
C LYS A 184 53.75 -13.96 -50.65
N GLU A 185 52.96 -15.03 -50.76
CA GLU A 185 53.16 -16.09 -51.75
C GLU A 185 53.11 -15.55 -53.19
N ARG A 186 52.19 -14.60 -53.49
CA ARG A 186 52.13 -13.93 -54.79
C ARG A 186 53.39 -13.10 -55.08
N LYS A 187 53.86 -12.34 -54.09
CA LYS A 187 55.08 -11.53 -54.20
C LYS A 187 56.31 -12.40 -54.42
N GLU A 188 56.47 -13.46 -53.63
CA GLU A 188 57.58 -14.41 -53.76
C GLU A 188 57.57 -15.10 -55.14
N LYS A 189 56.39 -15.51 -55.63
CA LYS A 189 56.27 -16.09 -56.97
C LYS A 189 56.69 -15.10 -58.06
N LEU A 190 56.23 -13.85 -57.98
CA LEU A 190 56.60 -12.80 -58.93
C LEU A 190 58.10 -12.52 -58.91
N GLN A 191 58.71 -12.50 -57.72
CA GLN A 191 60.16 -12.36 -57.56
C GLN A 191 60.92 -13.52 -58.23
N GLN A 192 60.47 -14.77 -58.02
CA GLN A 192 61.07 -15.94 -58.65
C GLN A 192 60.96 -15.91 -60.18
N GLU A 193 59.80 -15.53 -60.71
CA GLU A 193 59.58 -15.37 -62.14
C GLU A 193 60.51 -14.30 -62.74
N LEU A 194 60.67 -13.17 -62.05
CA LEU A 194 61.58 -12.10 -62.47
C LEU A 194 63.03 -12.53 -62.47
N LEU A 195 63.49 -13.23 -61.42
CA LEU A 195 64.85 -13.77 -61.34
C LEU A 195 65.11 -14.82 -62.42
N ALA A 196 64.16 -15.72 -62.67
CA ALA A 196 64.25 -16.71 -63.73
C ALA A 196 64.37 -16.04 -65.11
N ARG A 197 63.54 -15.02 -65.35
CA ARG A 197 63.58 -14.23 -66.58
C ARG A 197 64.89 -13.47 -66.73
N TRP A 198 65.42 -12.89 -65.65
CA TRP A 198 66.70 -12.21 -65.68
C TRP A 198 67.87 -13.14 -66.01
N LYS A 199 67.87 -14.38 -65.49
CA LYS A 199 68.87 -15.38 -65.87
C LYS A 199 68.84 -15.69 -67.37
N LEU A 200 67.64 -15.79 -67.95
CA LEU A 200 67.48 -15.93 -69.40
C LEU A 200 67.94 -14.68 -70.14
N TYR A 201 67.69 -13.51 -69.55
CA TYR A 201 68.14 -12.24 -70.10
C TYR A 201 69.66 -12.21 -70.13
N GLU A 202 70.39 -12.45 -69.04
CA GLU A 202 71.85 -12.44 -69.03
C GLU A 202 72.51 -13.46 -69.96
N ALA A 203 71.83 -14.57 -70.27
CA ALA A 203 72.32 -15.55 -71.22
C ALA A 203 72.53 -14.92 -72.62
N PRO A 204 73.61 -15.27 -73.32
CA PRO A 204 73.78 -14.90 -74.72
C PRO A 204 72.61 -15.44 -75.55
N HIS A 205 72.18 -14.68 -76.58
CA HIS A 205 71.13 -15.13 -77.49
C HIS A 205 71.43 -16.54 -78.01
N SER A 206 70.50 -17.48 -77.77
CA SER A 206 70.61 -18.90 -78.11
C SER A 206 71.16 -19.09 -79.52
N ARG A 207 72.15 -19.95 -79.73
CA ARG A 207 72.72 -20.21 -81.07
C ARG A 207 71.63 -20.79 -81.99
N GLY A 208 71.27 -20.07 -83.05
CA GLY A 208 70.17 -20.44 -83.95
C GLY A 208 69.47 -19.26 -84.61
N GLU A 209 68.39 -19.56 -85.33
CA GLU A 209 67.48 -18.57 -85.92
C GLU A 209 66.73 -17.80 -84.81
N LEU A 210 66.71 -16.47 -84.94
CA LEU A 210 66.06 -15.56 -84.00
C LEU A 210 64.72 -15.12 -84.56
N ARG A 211 63.71 -15.19 -83.69
CA ARG A 211 62.34 -14.75 -83.89
C ARG A 211 61.97 -13.77 -82.80
N PHE A 212 60.99 -12.92 -83.05
CA PHE A 212 60.54 -11.93 -82.09
C PHE A 212 60.11 -12.59 -80.77
N ASP A 213 59.42 -13.72 -80.83
CA ASP A 213 58.96 -14.46 -79.66
C ASP A 213 60.07 -15.24 -78.92
N ASN A 214 61.25 -15.43 -79.53
CA ASN A 214 62.37 -16.16 -78.93
C ASN A 214 63.52 -15.26 -78.44
N ILE A 215 63.54 -13.99 -78.87
CA ILE A 215 64.47 -12.99 -78.35
C ILE A 215 64.07 -12.65 -76.92
N VAL A 216 65.02 -12.72 -75.98
CA VAL A 216 64.78 -12.43 -74.57
C VAL A 216 64.74 -10.92 -74.34
N TRP A 217 63.61 -10.31 -74.65
CA TRP A 217 63.37 -8.88 -74.47
C TRP A 217 63.45 -8.45 -72.99
N PRO A 218 63.78 -7.17 -72.71
CA PRO A 218 63.89 -6.63 -71.34
C PRO A 218 62.51 -6.40 -70.71
N VAL A 219 61.68 -7.43 -70.66
CA VAL A 219 60.35 -7.45 -70.06
C VAL A 219 60.11 -8.80 -69.38
N LEU A 220 59.29 -8.78 -68.32
CA LEU A 220 59.01 -9.98 -67.52
C LEU A 220 58.29 -11.07 -68.33
N VAL A 221 57.21 -10.69 -69.02
CA VAL A 221 56.42 -11.59 -69.88
C VAL A 221 56.95 -11.48 -71.31
N GLN A 222 57.28 -12.62 -71.93
CA GLN A 222 57.77 -12.66 -73.31
C GLN A 222 56.72 -12.07 -74.26
N PRO A 223 57.03 -10.98 -74.99
CA PRO A 223 56.11 -10.38 -75.93
C PRO A 223 56.10 -11.17 -77.24
N HIS A 224 54.94 -11.21 -77.88
CA HIS A 224 54.76 -11.78 -79.22
C HIS A 224 54.75 -10.70 -80.31
N ASP A 225 54.61 -9.42 -79.93
CA ASP A 225 54.61 -8.27 -80.81
C ASP A 225 55.14 -7.00 -80.10
N LEU A 226 55.14 -5.86 -80.80
CA LEU A 226 55.59 -4.58 -80.25
C LEU A 226 54.70 -4.05 -79.11
N THR A 227 53.42 -4.45 -79.04
CA THR A 227 52.50 -3.95 -78.02
C THR A 227 52.84 -4.48 -76.63
N GLY A 228 53.47 -5.66 -76.57
CA GLY A 228 54.00 -6.22 -75.32
C GLY A 228 55.24 -5.48 -74.78
N LEU A 229 55.92 -4.68 -75.61
CA LEU A 229 57.09 -3.88 -75.21
C LEU A 229 56.68 -2.51 -74.66
N THR A 230 55.83 -2.51 -73.63
CA THR A 230 55.41 -1.27 -72.98
C THR A 230 56.54 -0.65 -72.16
N ARG A 231 56.58 0.69 -72.11
CA ARG A 231 57.55 1.46 -71.31
C ARG A 231 57.58 1.00 -69.84
N GLY A 232 56.41 0.86 -69.23
CA GLY A 232 56.29 0.41 -67.84
C GLY A 232 56.80 -1.01 -67.60
N ALA A 233 56.62 -1.94 -68.55
CA ALA A 233 57.16 -3.29 -68.43
C ALA A 233 58.69 -3.32 -68.54
N ILE A 234 59.26 -2.46 -69.39
CA ILE A 234 60.71 -2.30 -69.54
C ILE A 234 61.31 -1.66 -68.29
N ASP A 235 60.68 -0.61 -67.76
CA ASP A 235 61.09 0.07 -66.53
C ASP A 235 61.09 -0.89 -65.35
N TYR A 236 59.97 -1.59 -65.17
CA TYR A 236 59.81 -2.57 -64.10
C TYR A 236 60.86 -3.68 -64.17
N PHE A 237 61.17 -4.15 -65.38
CA PHE A 237 62.14 -5.21 -65.57
C PHE A 237 63.59 -4.74 -65.40
N ILE A 238 64.01 -3.63 -65.99
CA ILE A 238 65.42 -3.16 -65.96
C ILE A 238 65.79 -2.51 -64.63
N LEU A 239 64.86 -1.79 -64.02
CA LEU A 239 65.12 -1.01 -62.82
C LEU A 239 64.89 -1.80 -61.53
N SER A 240 64.38 -3.03 -61.61
CA SER A 240 64.17 -3.89 -60.44
C SER A 240 65.48 -4.15 -59.69
N ASP A 241 65.42 -4.02 -58.37
CA ASP A 241 66.56 -4.31 -57.49
C ASP A 241 66.77 -5.82 -57.27
N LEU A 242 65.80 -6.64 -57.67
CA LEU A 242 65.79 -8.07 -57.34
C LEU A 242 66.88 -8.86 -58.07
N HIS A 243 67.20 -8.50 -59.31
CA HIS A 243 68.03 -9.32 -60.17
C HIS A 243 69.49 -8.84 -60.29
N SER A 244 69.86 -7.78 -59.58
CA SER A 244 71.20 -7.18 -59.65
C SER A 244 71.50 -6.42 -58.36
N GLU A 245 71.46 -7.15 -57.24
CA GLU A 245 71.81 -6.64 -55.92
C GLU A 245 73.20 -5.97 -55.96
N GLY A 246 73.28 -4.74 -55.47
CA GLY A 246 74.53 -3.96 -55.43
C GLY A 246 74.86 -3.17 -56.70
N LYS A 247 74.18 -3.36 -57.83
CA LYS A 247 74.31 -2.46 -58.99
C LYS A 247 73.39 -1.26 -58.82
N SER A 248 73.91 -0.05 -59.06
CA SER A 248 73.07 1.14 -59.10
C SER A 248 72.09 1.09 -60.29
N CYS A 249 70.93 1.73 -60.13
CA CYS A 249 69.93 1.88 -61.19
C CYS A 249 70.55 2.39 -62.51
N ARG A 250 71.46 3.38 -62.43
CA ARG A 250 72.20 3.93 -63.57
C ARG A 250 73.13 2.90 -64.24
N SER A 251 73.75 2.02 -63.46
CA SER A 251 74.60 0.94 -63.96
C SER A 251 73.77 -0.08 -64.75
N ARG A 252 72.64 -0.54 -64.17
CA ARG A 252 71.70 -1.47 -64.83
C ARG A 252 71.17 -0.90 -66.16
N LEU A 253 70.87 0.39 -66.18
CA LEU A 253 70.41 1.07 -67.39
C LEU A 253 71.49 1.17 -68.47
N ASN A 254 72.74 1.45 -68.09
CA ASN A 254 73.87 1.44 -69.03
C ASN A 254 74.10 0.04 -69.61
N ASP A 255 74.04 -1.01 -68.78
CA ASP A 255 74.14 -2.41 -69.24
C ASP A 255 73.02 -2.74 -70.24
N ALA A 256 71.79 -2.30 -69.97
CA ALA A 256 70.65 -2.46 -70.87
C ALA A 256 70.85 -1.71 -72.19
N LEU A 257 71.31 -0.46 -72.15
CA LEU A 257 71.62 0.33 -73.35
C LEU A 257 72.71 -0.33 -74.19
N LEU A 258 73.79 -0.81 -73.56
CA LEU A 258 74.88 -1.50 -74.25
C LEU A 258 74.40 -2.74 -75.01
N ARG A 259 73.34 -3.40 -74.50
CA ARG A 259 72.77 -4.60 -75.09
C ARG A 259 71.72 -4.31 -76.18
N TRP A 260 70.82 -3.35 -75.95
CA TRP A 260 69.65 -3.11 -76.80
C TRP A 260 69.77 -1.88 -77.70
N HIS A 261 70.92 -1.19 -77.73
CA HIS A 261 71.14 -0.09 -78.64
C HIS A 261 70.83 -0.51 -80.10
N SER A 262 70.22 0.38 -80.89
CA SER A 262 69.89 0.12 -82.29
C SER A 262 71.09 -0.37 -83.11
N ASP A 263 72.29 0.12 -82.80
CA ASP A 263 73.53 -0.29 -83.50
C ASP A 263 73.91 -1.75 -83.24
N LYS A 264 73.43 -2.35 -82.15
CA LYS A 264 73.65 -3.78 -81.84
C LYS A 264 72.75 -4.68 -82.68
N TYR A 265 71.68 -4.16 -83.29
CA TYR A 265 70.81 -4.92 -84.18
C TYR A 265 71.59 -5.58 -85.32
N GLY A 266 72.55 -4.87 -85.93
CA GLY A 266 73.36 -5.40 -87.03
C GLY A 266 74.16 -6.66 -86.68
N LEU A 267 74.46 -6.89 -85.40
CA LEU A 267 75.16 -8.10 -84.93
C LEU A 267 74.27 -9.34 -84.92
N ILE A 268 72.95 -9.16 -84.83
CA ILE A 268 71.98 -10.26 -84.78
C ILE A 268 71.12 -10.36 -86.04
N GLU A 269 71.09 -9.32 -86.89
CA GLU A 269 70.23 -9.23 -88.08
C GLU A 269 70.36 -10.44 -89.02
N SER A 270 71.57 -10.95 -89.23
CA SER A 270 71.83 -12.13 -90.07
C SER A 270 71.16 -13.41 -89.56
N ARG A 271 70.85 -13.44 -88.25
CA ARG A 271 70.22 -14.57 -87.58
C ARG A 271 68.72 -14.40 -87.41
N VAL A 272 68.19 -13.19 -87.59
CA VAL A 272 66.76 -12.91 -87.48
C VAL A 272 66.04 -13.37 -88.75
N LEU A 273 64.94 -14.09 -88.56
CA LEU A 273 64.06 -14.55 -89.64
C LEU A 273 63.70 -13.35 -90.55
N PRO A 274 63.89 -13.43 -91.88
CA PRO A 274 63.72 -12.28 -92.78
C PRO A 274 62.37 -11.58 -92.65
N ALA A 275 61.29 -12.33 -92.41
CA ALA A 275 59.94 -11.80 -92.23
C ALA A 275 59.78 -10.94 -90.96
N GLU A 276 60.54 -11.24 -89.90
CA GLU A 276 60.42 -10.57 -88.60
C GLU A 276 61.48 -9.47 -88.39
N ARG A 277 62.43 -9.32 -89.32
CA ARG A 277 63.46 -8.26 -89.30
C ARG A 277 62.91 -6.85 -89.04
N PRO A 278 61.88 -6.35 -89.75
CA PRO A 278 61.37 -5.00 -89.50
C PRO A 278 60.82 -4.85 -88.08
N LEU A 279 60.15 -5.87 -87.58
CA LEU A 279 59.56 -5.89 -86.23
C LEU A 279 60.65 -5.86 -85.15
N VAL A 280 61.66 -6.72 -85.28
CA VAL A 280 62.80 -6.77 -84.35
C VAL A 280 63.60 -5.46 -84.41
N LYS A 281 63.84 -4.90 -85.60
CA LYS A 281 64.54 -3.62 -85.76
C LYS A 281 63.80 -2.48 -85.07
N GLN A 282 62.48 -2.42 -85.24
CA GLN A 282 61.63 -1.44 -84.59
C GLN A 282 61.65 -1.60 -83.07
N ALA A 283 61.58 -2.83 -82.54
CA ALA A 283 61.70 -3.07 -81.11
C ALA A 283 63.03 -2.58 -80.52
N PHE A 284 64.16 -2.83 -81.20
CA PHE A 284 65.46 -2.29 -80.79
C PHE A 284 65.46 -0.77 -80.76
N HIS A 285 64.84 -0.13 -81.75
CA HIS A 285 64.73 1.32 -81.82
C HIS A 285 63.88 1.90 -80.68
N GLU A 286 62.69 1.35 -80.45
CA GLU A 286 61.77 1.77 -79.37
C GLU A 286 62.40 1.60 -77.99
N ILE A 287 63.05 0.45 -77.74
CA ILE A 287 63.76 0.19 -76.50
C ILE A 287 64.92 1.19 -76.34
N THR A 288 65.70 1.46 -77.39
CA THR A 288 66.82 2.41 -77.34
C THR A 288 66.34 3.81 -76.98
N ILE A 289 65.30 4.31 -77.65
CA ILE A 289 64.71 5.62 -77.36
C ILE A 289 64.25 5.67 -75.89
N HIS A 290 63.52 4.64 -75.46
CA HIS A 290 62.99 4.59 -74.10
C HIS A 290 64.10 4.56 -73.04
N LEU A 291 65.11 3.71 -73.20
CA LEU A 291 66.24 3.63 -72.27
C LEU A 291 67.06 4.93 -72.23
N ASN A 292 67.24 5.62 -73.37
CA ASN A 292 67.90 6.92 -73.40
C ASN A 292 67.09 7.98 -72.66
N ASN A 293 65.76 7.99 -72.81
CA ASN A 293 64.89 8.90 -72.07
C ASN A 293 64.96 8.65 -70.56
N LEU A 294 64.96 7.37 -70.13
CA LEU A 294 65.16 7.03 -68.72
C LEU A 294 66.52 7.52 -68.19
N LYS A 295 67.57 7.39 -68.99
CA LYS A 295 68.93 7.79 -68.59
C LYS A 295 69.05 9.30 -68.41
N SER A 296 68.31 10.07 -69.21
CA SER A 296 68.22 11.52 -69.08
C SER A 296 67.34 11.97 -67.92
N THR A 297 66.36 11.16 -67.53
CA THR A 297 65.40 11.50 -66.46
C THR A 297 65.89 11.10 -65.07
N LEU A 298 66.72 10.05 -64.98
CA LEU A 298 67.31 9.62 -63.71
C LEU A 298 68.47 10.56 -63.30
N PRO A 299 68.39 11.20 -62.12
CA PRO A 299 69.44 12.07 -61.61
C PRO A 299 70.75 11.31 -61.34
#